data_AF-A0A662T5N5-F1
#
_entry.id   AF-A0A662T5N5-F1
#
_cell.length_a   1.000
_cell.length_b   1.000
_cell.length_c   1.000
_cell.angle_alpha   90.00
_cell.angle_beta   90.00
_cell.angle_gamma   90.00
#
_symmetry.space_group_name_H-M   'P 1'
#
loop_
_entity.id
_entity.type
_entity.pdbx_description
1 polymer ?
#
loop_
_entity_poly.entity_id
_entity_poly.type
_entity_poly.pdbx_seq_one_letter_code
_entity_poly.pdbx_strand_id
1 'polypeptide(L)'
;MPIVKRLDDMHKKYELKYDGTNVTNRLTAVEELKNARFEAASSVIYNVVETVRDILSEEGVPTGLWAKYIAFGEIVAKLTFSHKGLTLQKEISGVKSYFQTAYNADPAILDRIVEAVLGVVPPY
;
A
#
# COMPACT_ATOMS: atom_id res chain seq x y z
N MET A 1 8.81 27.13 -28.20
CA MET A 1 8.49 27.05 -26.76
C MET A 1 7.82 25.71 -26.48
N PRO A 2 8.12 25.02 -25.36
CA PRO A 2 7.36 23.85 -24.96
C PRO A 2 5.89 24.25 -24.79
N ILE A 3 4.95 23.50 -25.36
CA ILE A 3 3.51 23.76 -25.21
C ILE A 3 3.14 23.55 -23.74
N VAL A 4 2.94 24.64 -23.01
CA VAL A 4 2.41 24.60 -21.64
C VAL A 4 0.91 24.35 -21.73
N LYS A 5 0.48 23.16 -21.31
CA LYS A 5 -0.94 22.78 -21.27
C LYS A 5 -1.66 23.59 -20.20
N ARG A 6 -2.78 24.21 -20.56
CA ARG A 6 -3.67 24.91 -19.63
C ARG A 6 -4.70 23.94 -19.05
N LEU A 7 -5.41 24.39 -18.01
CA LEU A 7 -6.51 23.63 -17.41
C LEU A 7 -7.54 23.19 -18.47
N ASP A 8 -7.88 24.08 -19.40
CA ASP A 8 -8.85 23.79 -20.47
C ASP A 8 -8.36 22.68 -21.41
N ASP A 9 -7.06 22.66 -21.74
CA ASP A 9 -6.47 21.59 -22.55
C ASP A 9 -6.53 20.24 -21.83
N MET A 10 -6.37 20.26 -20.50
CA MET A 10 -6.48 19.06 -19.67
C MET A 10 -7.92 18.57 -19.54
N HIS A 11 -8.87 19.49 -19.38
CA HIS A 11 -10.30 19.19 -19.30
C HIS A 11 -10.82 18.61 -20.61
N LYS A 12 -10.55 19.27 -21.74
CA LYS A 12 -10.93 18.79 -23.06
C LYS A 12 -10.32 17.42 -23.37
N LYS A 13 -9.06 17.21 -22.98
CA LYS A 13 -8.42 15.89 -23.10
C LYS A 13 -9.13 14.85 -22.22
N TYR A 14 -9.57 15.22 -21.01
CA TYR A 14 -10.28 14.30 -20.12
C TYR A 14 -11.62 13.86 -20.72
N GLU A 15 -12.42 14.80 -21.25
CA GLU A 15 -13.70 14.48 -21.90
C GLU A 15 -13.53 13.53 -23.09
N LEU A 16 -12.55 13.82 -23.96
CA LEU A 16 -12.29 13.01 -25.16
C LEU A 16 -11.75 11.60 -24.87
N LYS A 17 -11.32 11.29 -23.64
CA LYS A 17 -10.80 9.95 -23.30
C LYS A 17 -11.89 8.92 -23.10
N TYR A 18 -13.13 9.33 -22.83
CA TYR A 18 -14.21 8.40 -22.51
C TYR A 18 -15.03 8.03 -23.74
N ASP A 19 -15.01 6.76 -24.09
CA ASP A 19 -15.94 6.13 -25.03
C ASP A 19 -16.33 4.77 -24.45
N GLY A 20 -17.61 4.61 -24.12
CA GLY A 20 -18.13 3.40 -23.45
C GLY A 20 -17.88 2.12 -24.23
N THR A 21 -17.86 2.18 -25.57
CA THR A 21 -17.59 1.02 -26.42
C THR A 21 -16.13 0.58 -26.26
N ASN A 22 -15.21 1.53 -26.35
CA ASN A 22 -13.78 1.27 -26.16
C ASN A 22 -13.45 0.81 -24.74
N VAL A 23 -14.09 1.38 -23.71
CA VAL A 23 -13.94 0.94 -22.31
C VAL A 23 -14.35 -0.53 -22.16
N THR A 24 -15.53 -0.90 -22.68
CA THR A 24 -16.04 -2.27 -22.61
C THR A 24 -15.08 -3.24 -23.30
N ASN A 25 -14.71 -2.95 -24.55
CA ASN A 25 -13.80 -3.79 -25.33
C ASN A 25 -12.45 -4.00 -24.62
N ARG A 26 -11.90 -2.95 -24.01
CA ARG A 26 -10.62 -3.01 -23.29
C ARG A 26 -10.71 -3.83 -22.02
N LEU A 27 -11.78 -3.71 -21.24
CA LEU A 27 -11.98 -4.47 -20.02
C LEU A 27 -12.18 -5.96 -20.32
N THR A 28 -13.02 -6.29 -21.30
CA THR A 28 -13.25 -7.69 -21.72
C THR A 28 -11.96 -8.34 -22.21
N ALA A 29 -11.14 -7.62 -22.99
CA ALA A 29 -9.89 -8.15 -23.52
C ALA A 29 -8.83 -8.47 -22.45
N VAL A 30 -8.92 -7.89 -21.24
CA VAL A 30 -7.95 -8.08 -20.16
C VAL A 30 -8.55 -8.76 -18.93
N GLU A 31 -9.77 -9.31 -19.02
CA GLU A 31 -10.51 -9.85 -17.88
C GLU A 31 -9.73 -10.91 -17.11
N GLU A 32 -9.16 -11.89 -17.82
CA GLU A 32 -8.35 -12.95 -17.22
C GLU A 32 -7.09 -12.39 -16.53
N LEU A 33 -6.37 -11.50 -17.21
CA LEU A 33 -5.17 -10.85 -16.67
C LEU A 33 -5.49 -10.01 -15.42
N LYS A 34 -6.63 -9.31 -15.44
CA LYS A 34 -7.12 -8.50 -14.30
C LYS A 34 -7.37 -9.39 -13.10
N ASN A 35 -8.08 -10.51 -13.29
CA ASN A 35 -8.42 -11.43 -12.20
C ASN A 35 -7.17 -12.09 -11.62
N ALA A 36 -6.27 -12.61 -12.46
CA ALA A 36 -5.02 -13.22 -12.00
C ALA A 36 -4.13 -12.24 -11.23
N ARG A 37 -4.02 -10.98 -11.68
CA ARG A 37 -3.25 -9.95 -10.97
C ARG A 37 -3.89 -9.53 -9.65
N PHE A 38 -5.22 -9.45 -9.61
CA PHE A 38 -5.93 -9.15 -8.38
C PHE A 38 -5.67 -10.22 -7.31
N GLU A 39 -5.84 -11.49 -7.65
CA GLU A 39 -5.61 -12.60 -6.70
C GLU A 39 -4.16 -12.64 -6.18
N ALA A 40 -3.19 -12.47 -7.09
CA ALA A 40 -1.77 -12.47 -6.73
C ALA A 40 -1.40 -11.30 -5.79
N ALA A 41 -2.00 -10.12 -5.96
CA ALA A 41 -1.69 -8.95 -5.13
C ALA A 41 -2.49 -8.95 -3.82
N SER A 42 -3.78 -9.26 -3.87
CA SER A 42 -4.68 -9.18 -2.73
C SER A 42 -4.38 -10.22 -1.67
N SER A 43 -3.96 -11.43 -2.06
CA SER A 43 -3.56 -12.48 -1.12
C SER A 43 -2.40 -12.03 -0.21
N VAL A 44 -1.37 -11.40 -0.78
CA VAL A 44 -0.23 -10.89 -0.02
C VAL A 44 -0.66 -9.86 1.02
N ILE A 45 -1.51 -8.90 0.63
CA ILE A 45 -1.99 -7.86 1.54
C ILE A 45 -2.88 -8.46 2.63
N TYR A 46 -3.79 -9.38 2.29
CA TYR A 46 -4.70 -9.97 3.27
C TYR A 46 -3.97 -10.80 4.33
N ASN A 47 -2.97 -11.58 3.94
CA ASN A 47 -2.12 -12.32 4.87
C ASN A 47 -1.41 -11.38 5.87
N VAL A 48 -0.98 -10.20 5.40
CA VAL A 48 -0.37 -9.18 6.28
C VAL A 48 -1.40 -8.62 7.25
N VAL A 49 -2.62 -8.35 6.81
CA VAL A 49 -3.70 -7.87 7.69
C VAL A 49 -4.00 -8.88 8.79
N GLU A 50 -4.09 -10.18 8.47
CA GLU A 50 -4.30 -11.23 9.46
C GLU A 50 -3.14 -11.31 10.46
N THR A 51 -1.90 -11.35 9.95
CA THR A 51 -0.69 -11.36 10.79
C THR A 51 -0.65 -10.17 11.76
N VAL A 52 -0.98 -8.97 11.29
CA VAL A 52 -1.02 -7.77 12.13
C VAL A 52 -2.13 -7.89 13.18
N ARG A 53 -3.31 -8.42 12.83
CA ARG A 53 -4.40 -8.62 13.80
C ARG A 53 -4.00 -9.57 14.91
N ASP A 54 -3.29 -10.65 14.59
CA ASP A 54 -2.78 -11.59 15.59
C ASP A 54 -1.79 -10.91 16.53
N ILE A 55 -0.82 -10.16 16.01
CA ILE A 55 0.14 -9.37 16.81
C ILE A 55 -0.60 -8.40 17.74
N LEU A 56 -1.57 -7.65 17.21
CA LEU A 56 -2.32 -6.66 18.00
C LEU A 56 -3.18 -7.31 19.08
N SER A 57 -3.72 -8.50 18.80
CA SER A 57 -4.46 -9.30 19.78
C SER A 57 -3.53 -9.81 20.89
N GLU A 58 -2.34 -10.30 20.55
CA GLU A 58 -1.33 -10.74 21.52
C GLU A 58 -0.85 -9.60 22.43
N GLU A 59 -0.63 -8.41 21.85
CA GLU A 59 -0.20 -7.21 22.57
C GLU A 59 -1.34 -6.52 23.34
N GLY A 60 -2.56 -7.06 23.27
CA GLY A 60 -3.72 -6.51 23.99
C GLY A 60 -4.16 -5.12 23.51
N VAL A 61 -3.85 -4.76 22.25
CA VAL A 61 -4.25 -3.47 21.70
C VAL A 61 -5.77 -3.43 21.56
N PRO A 62 -6.46 -2.38 22.04
CA PRO A 62 -7.90 -2.23 21.82
C PRO A 62 -8.24 -2.19 20.32
N THR A 63 -9.28 -2.92 19.91
CA THR A 63 -9.69 -3.04 18.49
C THR A 63 -9.98 -1.70 17.82
N GLY A 64 -10.45 -0.70 18.56
CA GLY A 64 -10.66 0.67 18.07
C GLY A 64 -9.38 1.39 17.62
N LEU A 65 -8.20 0.90 18.01
CA LEU A 65 -6.89 1.44 17.63
C LEU A 65 -6.19 0.62 16.54
N TRP A 66 -6.78 -0.49 16.08
CA TRP A 66 -6.10 -1.40 15.15
C TRP A 66 -5.87 -0.79 13.77
N ALA A 67 -6.76 0.11 13.34
CA ALA A 67 -6.72 0.68 11.99
C ALA A 67 -5.36 1.32 11.64
N LYS A 68 -4.71 2.02 12.58
CA LYS A 68 -3.40 2.65 12.33
C LYS A 68 -2.29 1.62 12.11
N TYR A 69 -2.32 0.51 12.84
CA TYR A 69 -1.32 -0.54 12.73
C TYR A 69 -1.54 -1.43 11.51
N ILE A 70 -2.79 -1.72 11.17
CA ILE A 70 -3.14 -2.43 9.93
C ILE A 70 -2.71 -1.60 8.73
N ALA A 71 -3.06 -0.30 8.69
CA ALA A 71 -2.64 0.60 7.62
C ALA A 71 -1.11 0.68 7.49
N PHE A 72 -0.39 0.68 8.61
CA PHE A 72 1.07 0.61 8.60
C PHE A 72 1.57 -0.70 7.95
N GLY A 73 1.04 -1.86 8.35
CA GLY A 73 1.39 -3.16 7.76
C GLY A 73 1.12 -3.22 6.25
N GLU A 74 -0.03 -2.74 5.81
CA GLU A 74 -0.38 -2.67 4.37
C GLU A 74 0.59 -1.78 3.58
N ILE A 75 1.01 -0.64 4.15
CA ILE A 75 2.01 0.24 3.52
C ILE A 75 3.37 -0.44 3.42
N VAL A 76 3.82 -1.12 4.49
CA VAL A 76 5.08 -1.89 4.46
C VAL A 76 5.02 -2.96 3.36
N ALA A 77 3.94 -3.73 3.30
CA ALA A 77 3.73 -4.75 2.28
C ALA A 77 3.74 -4.15 0.87
N LYS A 78 3.04 -3.03 0.66
CA LYS A 78 3.05 -2.28 -0.61
C LYS A 78 4.46 -1.86 -1.03
N LEU A 79 5.27 -1.36 -0.09
CA LEU A 79 6.64 -0.93 -0.40
C LEU A 79 7.50 -2.10 -0.92
N THR A 80 7.23 -3.33 -0.48
CA THR A 80 7.95 -4.50 -0.97
C THR A 80 7.73 -4.77 -2.46
N PHE A 81 6.63 -4.31 -3.07
CA PHE A 81 6.40 -4.47 -4.52
C PHE A 81 7.30 -3.56 -5.36
N SER A 82 7.73 -2.42 -4.82
CA SER A 82 8.47 -1.39 -5.56
C SER A 82 9.94 -1.26 -5.13
N HIS A 83 10.28 -1.71 -3.92
CA HIS A 83 11.59 -1.49 -3.32
C HIS A 83 12.20 -2.78 -2.77
N LYS A 84 13.53 -2.85 -2.77
CA LYS A 84 14.32 -3.96 -2.19
C LYS A 84 15.58 -3.42 -1.50
N GLY A 85 16.17 -4.21 -0.61
CA GLY A 85 17.43 -3.87 0.06
C GLY A 85 17.39 -2.50 0.75
N LEU A 86 18.45 -1.70 0.57
CA LEU A 86 18.61 -0.41 1.25
C LEU A 86 17.48 0.59 0.95
N THR A 87 16.90 0.58 -0.26
CA THR A 87 15.80 1.50 -0.56
C THR A 87 14.55 1.14 0.23
N LEU A 88 14.26 -0.17 0.36
CA LEU A 88 13.12 -0.63 1.14
C LEU A 88 13.28 -0.25 2.61
N GLN A 89 14.48 -0.46 3.17
CA GLN A 89 14.78 -0.09 4.56
C GLN A 89 14.54 1.40 4.82
N LYS A 90 15.04 2.28 3.94
CA LYS A 90 14.85 3.74 4.07
C LYS A 90 13.39 4.16 4.02
N GLU A 91 12.61 3.59 3.09
CA GLU A 91 11.18 3.89 2.98
C GLU A 91 10.42 3.44 4.24
N ILE A 92 10.71 2.24 4.76
CA ILE A 92 10.10 1.74 6.00
C ILE A 92 10.45 2.63 7.19
N SER A 93 11.71 3.06 7.31
CA SER A 93 12.11 3.99 8.38
C SER A 93 11.32 5.30 8.32
N GLY A 94 11.12 5.85 7.13
CA GLY A 94 10.30 7.05 6.92
C GLY A 94 8.83 6.84 7.32
N VAL A 95 8.24 5.73 6.88
CA VAL A 95 6.85 5.38 7.23
C VAL A 95 6.70 5.14 8.73
N LYS A 96 7.63 4.42 9.37
CA LYS A 96 7.62 4.17 10.82
C LYS A 96 7.65 5.50 11.59
N SER A 97 8.55 6.40 11.23
CA SER A 97 8.64 7.74 11.83
C SER A 97 7.33 8.54 11.66
N TYR A 98 6.70 8.47 10.48
CA TYR A 98 5.41 9.10 10.24
C TYR A 98 4.31 8.55 11.16
N PHE A 99 4.21 7.22 11.32
CA PHE A 99 3.17 6.63 12.17
C PHE A 99 3.39 6.88 13.66
N GLN A 100 4.64 6.95 14.10
CA GLN A 100 4.98 7.36 15.47
C GLN A 100 4.56 8.79 15.74
N THR A 101 4.89 9.73 14.85
CA THR A 101 4.68 11.16 15.08
C THR A 101 3.25 11.62 14.80
N ALA A 102 2.62 11.13 13.74
CA ALA A 102 1.29 11.56 13.32
C ALA A 102 0.15 10.82 14.05
N TYR A 103 0.35 9.54 14.38
CA TYR A 103 -0.69 8.68 14.95
C TYR A 103 -0.37 8.15 16.35
N ASN A 104 0.75 8.58 16.95
CA ASN A 104 1.23 8.09 18.24
C ASN A 104 1.17 6.56 18.31
N ALA A 105 1.61 5.89 17.24
CA ALA A 105 1.69 4.44 17.20
C ALA A 105 2.92 3.99 17.99
N ASP A 106 2.74 2.96 18.81
CA ASP A 106 3.81 2.38 19.63
C ASP A 106 4.96 1.88 18.74
N PRO A 107 6.18 2.43 18.89
CA PRO A 107 7.36 1.98 18.15
C PRO A 107 7.63 0.48 18.21
N ALA A 108 7.40 -0.17 19.35
CA ALA A 108 7.71 -1.58 19.55
C ALA A 108 6.76 -2.49 18.76
N ILE A 109 5.47 -2.13 18.72
CA ILE A 109 4.47 -2.85 17.92
C ILE A 109 4.75 -2.66 16.42
N LEU A 110 5.14 -1.45 16.01
CA LEU A 110 5.54 -1.20 14.62
C LEU A 110 6.75 -2.06 14.22
N ASP A 111 7.73 -2.24 15.11
CA ASP A 111 8.88 -3.12 14.86
C ASP A 111 8.49 -4.59 14.73
N ARG A 112 7.62 -5.11 15.62
CA ARG A 112 7.09 -6.48 15.49
C ARG A 112 6.36 -6.67 14.15
N ILE A 113 5.60 -5.68 13.70
CA ILE A 113 4.91 -5.74 12.40
C ILE A 113 5.93 -5.77 11.25
N VAL A 114 6.97 -4.93 11.28
CA VAL A 114 8.01 -4.93 10.24
C VAL A 114 8.73 -6.28 10.20
N GLU A 115 9.08 -6.84 11.36
CA GLU A 115 9.72 -8.15 11.46
C GLU A 115 8.84 -9.26 10.89
N ALA A 116 7.56 -9.29 11.25
CA ALA A 116 6.63 -10.32 10.78
C ALA A 116 6.38 -10.23 9.26
N VAL A 117 6.38 -9.02 8.69
CA VAL A 117 6.13 -8.82 7.25
C VAL A 117 7.38 -9.06 6.39
N LEU A 118 8.58 -8.78 6.90
CA LEU A 118 9.83 -8.87 6.13
C LEU A 118 10.74 -10.04 6.51
N GLY A 119 10.47 -10.69 7.66
CA GLY A 119 11.33 -11.70 8.28
C GLY A 119 12.62 -11.15 8.90
N VAL A 120 12.86 -9.83 8.82
CA VAL A 120 14.06 -9.16 9.36
C VAL A 120 13.69 -7.73 9.75
N VAL A 121 14.13 -7.28 10.94
CA VAL A 121 14.09 -5.87 11.33
C VAL A 121 15.27 -5.13 10.67
N PRO A 122 15.02 -4.11 9.81
CA PRO A 122 16.09 -3.28 9.28
C PRO A 122 16.93 -2.65 10.39
N PRO A 123 18.27 -2.61 10.29
CA PRO A 123 19.09 -1.83 11.20
C PRO A 123 18.77 -0.34 10.95
N TYR A 124 18.06 0.27 11.89
CA TYR A 124 17.69 1.69 11.85
C TYR A 124 18.85 2.58 12.27
#